data_AF-A0A6B1RL32-F1
#
_entry.id   AF-A0A6B1RL32-F1
#
_cell.length_a   1.000
_cell.length_b   1.000
_cell.length_c   1.000
_cell.angle_alpha   90.00
_cell.angle_beta   90.00
_cell.angle_gamma   90.00
#
_symmetry.space_group_name_H-M   'P 1'
#
loop_
_entity.id
_entity.type
_entity.pdbx_description
1 polymer ?
#
loop_
_entity_poly.entity_id
_entity_poly.type
_entity_poly.pdbx_seq_one_letter_code
_entity_poly.pdbx_strand_id
1 'polypeptide(L)'
;MLKKKILILTSIMLIILIIIVCVYLKIKIDEKEKQKAIYYKEQQERITLYLKHNTEEPNNIKSVHFTNLETSPMGSAVIKGYINENKEDDFVAYSTPENDFQFSGDLIKSERLSELLKPAHERKSPDDIKKELNKKKSH
;
A
#
# COMPACT_ATOMS: atom_id res chain seq x y z
N MET A 1 -39.22 28.41 36.50
CA MET A 1 -37.75 28.27 36.56
C MET A 1 -37.24 26.84 36.32
N LEU A 2 -37.87 25.80 36.90
CA LEU A 2 -37.40 24.40 36.79
C LEU A 2 -37.33 23.86 35.34
N LYS A 3 -38.37 24.10 34.52
CA LYS A 3 -38.41 23.65 33.10
C LYS A 3 -37.27 24.24 32.24
N LYS A 4 -36.92 25.52 32.44
CA LYS A 4 -35.77 26.16 31.77
C LYS A 4 -34.44 25.53 32.21
N LYS A 5 -34.27 25.21 33.49
CA LYS A 5 -33.07 24.53 34.01
C LYS A 5 -32.92 23.12 33.43
N ILE A 6 -34.02 22.36 33.31
CA ILE A 6 -34.03 21.03 32.68
C ILE A 6 -33.68 21.12 31.19
N LEU A 7 -34.22 22.10 30.47
CA LEU A 7 -33.89 22.33 29.06
C LEU A 7 -32.40 22.66 28.85
N ILE A 8 -31.82 23.48 29.73
CA ILE A 8 -30.39 23.82 29.69
C ILE A 8 -29.54 22.57 29.99
N LEU A 9 -29.88 21.78 31.02
CA LEU A 9 -29.15 20.56 31.36
C LEU A 9 -29.21 19.51 30.25
N THR A 10 -30.37 19.31 29.64
CA THR A 10 -30.54 18.38 28.51
C THR A 10 -29.76 18.85 27.28
N SER A 11 -29.74 20.16 26.99
CA SER A 11 -28.91 20.73 25.93
C SER A 11 -27.41 20.52 26.17
N ILE A 12 -26.93 20.71 27.39
CA ILE A 12 -25.52 20.48 27.74
C ILE A 12 -25.15 19.00 27.60
N MET A 13 -26.01 18.10 28.08
CA MET A 13 -25.83 16.66 27.93
C MET A 13 -25.77 16.23 26.46
N LEU A 14 -26.63 16.80 25.61
CA LEU A 14 -26.61 16.54 24.18
C LEU A 14 -25.29 16.99 23.52
N ILE A 15 -24.78 18.17 23.89
CA ILE A 15 -23.51 18.70 23.38
C ILE A 15 -22.34 17.78 23.78
N ILE A 16 -22.30 17.32 25.03
CA ILE A 16 -21.26 16.39 25.51
C ILE A 16 -21.30 15.09 24.69
N LEU A 17 -22.49 14.57 24.42
CA LEU A 17 -22.66 13.33 23.66
C LEU A 17 -22.17 13.47 22.21
N ILE A 18 -22.45 14.63 21.57
CA ILE A 18 -21.94 14.94 20.22
C ILE A 18 -20.40 15.00 20.22
N ILE A 19 -19.78 15.64 21.22
CA ILE A 19 -18.32 15.74 21.32
C ILE A 19 -17.68 14.35 21.41
N ILE A 20 -18.24 13.45 22.25
CA ILE A 20 -17.73 12.09 22.40
C ILE A 20 -17.80 11.34 21.07
N VAL A 21 -18.91 11.43 20.34
CA VAL A 21 -19.07 10.79 19.01
C VAL A 21 -18.04 11.35 18.02
N CYS A 22 -17.86 12.67 17.96
CA CYS A 22 -16.88 13.29 17.08
C CYS A 22 -15.45 12.84 17.37
N VAL A 23 -15.05 12.77 18.65
CA VAL A 23 -13.73 12.29 19.06
C VAL A 23 -13.54 10.82 18.68
N TYR A 24 -14.52 9.97 18.96
CA TYR A 24 -14.47 8.55 18.60
C TYR A 24 -14.33 8.35 17.09
N LEU A 25 -15.08 9.09 16.27
CA LEU A 25 -14.98 9.02 14.81
C LEU A 25 -13.60 9.45 14.31
N LYS A 26 -13.02 10.52 14.89
CA LYS A 26 -11.65 10.95 14.55
C LYS A 26 -10.62 9.87 14.82
N ILE A 27 -10.61 9.28 16.02
CA ILE A 27 -9.67 8.21 16.37
C ILE A 27 -9.76 7.05 15.38
N LYS A 28 -10.98 6.64 15.01
CA LYS A 28 -11.19 5.54 14.06
C LYS A 28 -10.71 5.87 12.65
N ILE A 29 -10.82 7.13 12.21
CA ILE A 29 -10.29 7.59 10.92
C ILE A 29 -8.76 7.58 10.97
N ASP A 30 -8.17 8.15 12.01
CA ASP A 30 -6.71 8.21 12.19
C ASP A 30 -6.07 6.82 12.23
N GLU A 31 -6.71 5.85 12.91
CA GLU A 31 -6.25 4.45 12.94
C GLU A 31 -6.27 3.81 11.55
N LYS A 32 -7.32 4.05 10.77
CA LYS A 32 -7.41 3.55 9.39
C LYS A 32 -6.35 4.16 8.49
N GLU A 33 -6.09 5.47 8.61
CA GLU A 33 -5.05 6.14 7.84
C GLU A 33 -3.65 5.60 8.20
N LYS A 34 -3.38 5.36 9.49
CA LYS A 34 -2.13 4.74 9.95
C LYS A 34 -1.95 3.33 9.38
N GLN A 35 -2.99 2.49 9.43
CA GLN A 35 -2.93 1.14 8.86
C GLN A 35 -2.71 1.19 7.34
N LYS A 36 -3.39 2.09 6.62
CA LYS A 36 -3.18 2.29 5.19
C LYS A 36 -1.74 2.71 4.88
N ALA A 37 -1.13 3.59 5.67
CA ALA A 37 0.24 4.03 5.49
C ALA A 37 1.26 2.91 5.75
N ILE A 38 1.05 2.10 6.80
CA ILE A 38 1.89 0.93 7.11
C ILE A 38 1.82 -0.06 5.95
N TYR A 39 0.60 -0.44 5.54
CA TYR A 39 0.38 -1.33 4.41
C TYR A 39 1.06 -0.80 3.13
N TYR A 40 0.88 0.49 2.82
CA TYR A 40 1.47 1.07 1.62
C TYR A 40 2.99 0.92 1.62
N LYS A 41 3.64 1.25 2.74
CA LYS A 41 5.08 1.13 2.90
C LYS A 41 5.56 -0.32 2.74
N GLU A 42 4.87 -1.28 3.35
CA GLU A 42 5.22 -2.70 3.21
C GLU A 42 5.15 -3.16 1.75
N GLN A 43 4.11 -2.76 1.02
CA GLN A 43 3.98 -3.12 -0.39
C GLN A 43 5.02 -2.41 -1.27
N GLN A 44 5.37 -1.16 -0.96
CA GLN A 44 6.47 -0.45 -1.65
C GLN A 44 7.79 -1.24 -1.53
N GLU A 45 8.09 -1.75 -0.35
CA GLU A 45 9.29 -2.59 -0.13
C GLU A 45 9.21 -3.91 -0.91
N ARG A 46 8.05 -4.58 -0.93
CA ARG A 46 7.84 -5.83 -1.71
C ARG A 46 7.97 -5.61 -3.21
N ILE A 47 7.37 -4.56 -3.75
CA ILE A 47 7.44 -4.21 -5.18
C ILE A 47 8.88 -3.84 -5.56
N THR A 48 9.55 -3.03 -4.73
CA THR A 48 10.95 -2.66 -4.96
C THR A 48 11.86 -3.90 -4.99
N LEU A 49 11.66 -4.83 -4.05
CA LEU A 49 12.39 -6.09 -4.00
C LEU A 49 12.18 -6.91 -5.28
N TYR A 50 10.92 -7.05 -5.71
CA TYR A 50 10.57 -7.76 -6.93
C TYR A 50 11.23 -7.16 -8.16
N LEU A 51 11.08 -5.85 -8.37
CA LEU A 51 11.63 -5.16 -9.54
C LEU A 51 13.14 -5.33 -9.60
N LYS A 52 13.85 -5.01 -8.50
CA LYS A 52 15.32 -5.06 -8.47
C LYS A 52 15.88 -6.49 -8.62
N HIS A 53 15.23 -7.49 -8.04
CA HIS A 53 15.71 -8.88 -8.12
C HIS A 53 15.43 -9.52 -9.49
N ASN A 54 14.29 -9.18 -10.09
CA ASN A 54 13.85 -9.73 -11.36
C ASN A 54 14.29 -8.90 -12.57
N THR A 55 15.10 -7.86 -12.37
CA THR A 55 15.79 -7.16 -13.47
C THR A 55 16.79 -8.10 -14.13
N GLU A 56 16.89 -8.06 -15.46
CA GLU A 56 17.81 -8.88 -16.25
C GLU A 56 19.27 -8.61 -15.88
N GLU A 57 19.68 -7.35 -15.95
CA GLU A 57 21.02 -6.94 -15.54
C GLU A 57 21.01 -6.20 -14.19
N PRO A 58 22.02 -6.45 -13.32
CA PRO A 58 22.17 -5.70 -12.09
C PRO A 58 22.27 -4.19 -12.35
N ASN A 59 21.59 -3.39 -11.53
CA ASN A 59 21.60 -1.92 -11.57
C ASN A 59 20.86 -1.25 -12.74
N ASN A 60 20.13 -1.99 -13.58
CA ASN A 60 19.26 -1.36 -14.59
C ASN A 60 18.03 -0.68 -13.95
N ILE A 61 17.55 -1.17 -12.80
CA ILE A 61 16.57 -0.47 -11.95
C ILE A 61 17.28 0.11 -10.72
N LYS A 62 17.62 1.40 -10.77
CA LYS A 62 18.35 2.13 -9.72
C LYS A 62 17.40 2.65 -8.65
N SER A 63 16.33 3.31 -9.07
CA SER A 63 15.30 3.89 -8.19
C SER A 63 13.90 3.42 -8.57
N VAL A 64 13.02 3.39 -7.58
CA VAL A 64 11.60 3.06 -7.72
C VAL A 64 10.82 4.15 -7.01
N HIS A 65 9.89 4.79 -7.70
CA HIS A 65 9.08 5.88 -7.22
C HIS A 65 7.62 5.46 -7.21
N PHE A 66 6.95 5.73 -6.11
CA PHE A 66 5.55 5.38 -5.93
C PHE A 66 4.71 6.66 -5.94
N THR A 67 3.63 6.66 -6.71
CA THR A 67 2.80 7.86 -6.92
C THR A 67 1.45 7.77 -6.25
N ASN A 68 0.85 6.58 -6.19
CA ASN A 68 -0.45 6.43 -5.57
C ASN A 68 -0.70 5.03 -4.98
N LEU A 69 -1.65 4.99 -4.05
CA LEU A 69 -2.33 3.80 -3.53
C LEU A 69 -3.84 4.00 -3.61
N GLU A 70 -4.47 3.22 -4.49
CA GLU A 70 -5.90 3.24 -4.75
C GLU A 70 -6.52 1.87 -4.41
N THR A 71 -7.84 1.84 -4.28
CA THR A 71 -8.62 0.60 -4.21
C THR A 71 -9.43 0.49 -5.49
N SER A 72 -9.27 -0.60 -6.22
CA SER A 72 -10.05 -0.86 -7.43
C SER A 72 -11.53 -1.08 -7.09
N PRO A 73 -12.45 -0.96 -8.08
CA PRO A 73 -13.86 -1.29 -7.87
C PRO A 73 -14.10 -2.70 -7.35
N MET A 74 -13.19 -3.64 -7.64
CA MET A 74 -13.24 -5.03 -7.16
C MET A 74 -12.56 -5.23 -5.80
N GLY A 75 -12.14 -4.15 -5.14
CA GLY A 75 -11.54 -4.20 -3.81
C GLY A 75 -10.03 -4.45 -3.78
N SER A 76 -9.39 -4.80 -4.90
CA SER A 76 -7.92 -4.96 -4.95
C SER A 76 -7.20 -3.65 -4.64
N ALA A 77 -6.07 -3.71 -3.93
CA ALA A 77 -5.17 -2.59 -3.79
C ALA A 77 -4.39 -2.39 -5.10
N VAL A 78 -4.28 -1.14 -5.53
CA VAL A 78 -3.61 -0.76 -6.78
C VAL A 78 -2.53 0.26 -6.44
N ILE A 79 -1.28 -0.11 -6.68
CA ILE A 79 -0.12 0.73 -6.41
C ILE A 79 0.51 1.16 -7.73
N LYS A 80 0.61 2.46 -7.94
CA LYS A 80 1.19 3.04 -9.15
C LYS A 80 2.59 3.58 -8.85
N GLY A 81 3.46 3.49 -9.83
CA GLY A 81 4.82 3.99 -9.71
C GLY A 81 5.57 4.02 -11.04
N TYR A 82 6.83 4.41 -10.98
CA TYR A 82 7.76 4.45 -12.11
C TYR A 82 9.19 4.21 -11.62
N ILE A 83 10.10 3.91 -12.53
CA ILE A 83 11.51 3.62 -12.21
C ILE A 83 12.46 4.69 -12.76
N ASN A 84 13.68 4.74 -12.19
CA ASN A 84 14.81 5.52 -12.72
C ASN A 84 14.52 7.01 -13.00
N GLU A 85 13.64 7.63 -12.20
CA GLU A 85 13.18 9.02 -12.41
C GLU A 85 12.48 9.27 -13.76
N ASN A 86 12.17 8.21 -14.52
CA ASN A 86 11.49 8.30 -15.80
C ASN A 86 10.02 7.90 -15.64
N LYS A 87 9.11 8.87 -15.77
CA LYS A 87 7.66 8.63 -15.64
C LYS A 87 7.07 7.80 -16.78
N GLU A 88 7.78 7.66 -17.89
CA GLU A 88 7.35 6.78 -19.00
C GLU A 88 7.66 5.31 -18.71
N ASP A 89 8.64 5.05 -17.82
CA ASP A 89 8.99 3.71 -17.38
C ASP A 89 8.11 3.30 -16.18
N ASP A 90 6.79 3.35 -16.40
CA ASP A 90 5.77 3.21 -15.35
C ASP A 90 5.31 1.77 -15.09
N PHE A 91 4.64 1.60 -13.95
CA PHE A 91 3.99 0.36 -13.55
C PHE A 91 2.74 0.57 -12.71
N VAL A 92 1.87 -0.43 -12.76
CA VAL A 92 0.71 -0.60 -11.91
C VAL A 92 0.75 -2.01 -11.31
N ALA A 93 1.00 -2.07 -10.00
CA ALA A 93 1.03 -3.29 -9.22
C ALA A 93 -0.33 -3.55 -8.58
N TYR A 94 -0.76 -4.80 -8.61
CA TYR A 94 -2.03 -5.24 -8.04
C TYR A 94 -1.79 -6.16 -6.86
N SER A 95 -2.59 -5.95 -5.81
CA SER A 95 -2.68 -6.88 -4.69
C SER A 95 -4.15 -7.19 -4.43
N THR A 96 -4.54 -8.43 -4.67
CA THR A 96 -5.95 -8.83 -4.65
C THR A 96 -6.33 -9.47 -3.31
N PRO A 97 -7.63 -9.50 -2.95
CA PRO A 97 -8.09 -10.17 -1.73
C PRO A 97 -7.70 -11.66 -1.67
N GLU A 98 -7.62 -12.35 -2.81
CA GLU A 98 -7.24 -13.77 -2.88
C GLU A 98 -5.80 -14.02 -2.42
N ASN A 99 -4.95 -12.99 -2.50
CA ASN A 99 -3.55 -13.03 -2.06
C ASN A 99 -3.35 -12.23 -0.76
N ASP A 100 -4.37 -12.12 0.09
CA ASP A 100 -4.35 -11.37 1.35
C ASP A 100 -3.89 -9.90 1.19
N PHE A 101 -4.22 -9.30 0.04
CA PHE A 101 -3.75 -7.97 -0.36
C PHE A 101 -2.22 -7.83 -0.41
N GLN A 102 -1.47 -8.93 -0.49
CA GLN A 102 -0.03 -8.91 -0.69
C GLN A 102 0.31 -8.93 -2.18
N PHE A 103 1.25 -8.08 -2.58
CA PHE A 103 1.80 -8.10 -3.92
C PHE A 103 2.57 -9.43 -4.12
N SER A 104 2.20 -10.16 -5.15
CA SER A 104 2.72 -11.48 -5.52
C SER A 104 3.59 -11.46 -6.79
N GLY A 105 3.51 -10.39 -7.59
CA GLY A 105 4.19 -10.28 -8.89
C GLY A 105 3.30 -9.78 -10.02
N ASP A 106 2.00 -9.59 -9.78
CA ASP A 106 1.04 -9.13 -10.78
C ASP A 106 1.22 -7.63 -11.10
N LEU A 107 1.82 -7.37 -12.27
CA LEU A 107 2.34 -6.06 -12.65
C LEU A 107 2.03 -5.74 -14.12
N ILE A 108 1.19 -4.72 -14.33
CA ILE A 108 1.12 -4.02 -15.63
C ILE A 108 2.28 -3.01 -15.66
N LYS A 109 2.97 -2.92 -16.79
CA LYS A 109 4.20 -2.14 -16.94
C LYS A 109 4.33 -1.61 -18.36
N SER A 110 5.03 -0.49 -18.50
CA SER A 110 5.51 0.03 -19.77
C SER A 110 6.35 -1.00 -20.53
N GLU A 111 6.43 -0.84 -21.85
CA GLU A 111 7.24 -1.68 -22.75
C GLU A 111 8.70 -1.70 -22.31
N ARG A 112 9.28 -0.53 -22.08
CA ARG A 112 10.67 -0.38 -21.63
C ARG A 112 10.93 -1.04 -20.27
N LEU A 113 10.03 -0.91 -19.29
CA LEU A 113 10.18 -1.65 -18.04
C LEU A 113 10.05 -3.17 -18.26
N SER A 114 9.23 -3.61 -19.21
CA SER A 114 9.13 -5.03 -19.54
C SER A 114 10.42 -5.61 -20.12
N GLU A 115 11.14 -4.83 -20.94
CA GLU A 115 12.44 -5.20 -21.50
C GLU A 115 13.53 -5.30 -20.43
N LEU A 116 13.47 -4.48 -19.37
CA LEU A 116 14.47 -4.54 -18.28
C LEU A 116 14.29 -5.75 -17.36
N LEU A 117 13.12 -6.41 -17.38
CA LEU A 117 12.83 -7.54 -16.52
C LEU A 117 13.11 -8.86 -17.23
N LYS A 118 13.62 -9.84 -16.48
CA LYS A 118 13.77 -11.23 -16.92
C LYS A 118 12.49 -11.77 -17.54
N PRO A 119 12.54 -12.79 -18.41
CA PRO A 119 11.36 -13.49 -18.90
C PRO A 119 10.45 -13.95 -17.77
N ALA A 120 9.13 -13.96 -17.99
CA ALA A 120 8.15 -14.19 -16.93
C ALA A 120 8.36 -15.50 -16.14
N HIS A 121 8.83 -16.57 -16.80
CA HIS A 121 9.09 -17.87 -16.20
C HIS A 121 10.35 -17.93 -15.32
N GLU A 122 11.24 -16.95 -15.42
CA GLU A 122 12.43 -16.81 -14.57
C GLU A 122 12.21 -15.85 -13.40
N ARG A 123 11.10 -15.11 -13.39
CA ARG A 123 10.79 -14.16 -12.33
C ARG A 123 10.37 -14.91 -11.07
N LYS A 124 10.84 -14.43 -9.93
CA LYS A 124 10.49 -14.93 -8.60
C LYS A 124 9.52 -14.00 -7.90
N SER A 125 8.59 -14.59 -7.15
CA SER A 125 7.71 -13.83 -6.27
C SER A 125 8.51 -13.13 -5.16
N PRO A 126 8.01 -12.03 -4.56
CA PRO A 126 8.69 -11.40 -3.42
C PRO A 126 8.96 -12.38 -2.26
N ASP A 127 8.06 -13.34 -2.02
CA ASP A 127 8.19 -14.31 -0.93
C ASP A 127 9.29 -15.33 -1.21
N ASP A 128 9.41 -15.80 -2.46
CA ASP A 128 10.49 -16.72 -2.84
C ASP A 128 11.86 -16.02 -2.79
N ILE A 129 11.93 -14.76 -3.23
CA ILE A 129 13.13 -13.94 -3.10
C ILE A 129 13.54 -13.82 -1.62
N LYS A 130 12.58 -13.51 -0.73
CA LYS A 130 12.83 -13.38 0.70
C LYS A 130 13.32 -14.70 1.33
N LYS A 131 12.73 -15.83 0.95
CA LYS A 131 13.16 -17.16 1.39
C LYS A 131 14.61 -17.45 0.98
N GLU A 132 14.99 -17.14 -0.26
CA GLU A 132 16.36 -17.34 -0.75
C GLU A 132 17.38 -16.46 -0.04
N LEU A 133 17.06 -15.18 0.18
CA LEU A 133 17.91 -14.25 0.91
C LEU A 133 18.12 -14.71 2.37
N ASN A 134 17.09 -15.22 3.02
CA ASN A 134 17.19 -15.72 4.39
C ASN A 134 18.06 -16.98 4.47
N LYS A 135 17.91 -17.94 3.53
CA LYS A 135 18.79 -19.13 3.48
C LYS A 135 20.26 -18.77 3.31
N LYS A 136 20.57 -17.77 2.47
CA LYS A 136 21.95 -17.29 2.27
C LYS A 136 22.56 -16.63 3.51
N LYS A 137 21.76 -16.07 4.42
CA LYS A 137 22.24 -15.44 5.66
C LYS A 137 22.47 -16.44 6.80
N SER A 138 21.88 -17.63 6.70
CA SER A 138 22.02 -18.69 7.71
C SER A 138 23.21 -19.63 7.44
N HIS A 139 23.95 -19.39 6.35
CA HIS A 139 25.22 -20.04 6.01
C HIS A 139 26.35 -19.03 6.12
#